data_AF-A0A9E4ZKJ8-F1
#
_entry.id   AF-A0A9E4ZKJ8-F1
#
_cell.length_a   1.000
_cell.length_b   1.000
_cell.length_c   1.000
_cell.angle_alpha   90.00
_cell.angle_beta   90.00
_cell.angle_gamma   90.00
#
_symmetry.space_group_name_H-M   'P 1'
#
loop_
_entity.id
_entity.type
_entity.pdbx_description
1 polymer ?
#
loop_
_entity_poly.entity_id
_entity_poly.type
_entity_poly.pdbx_seq_one_letter_code
_entity_poly.pdbx_strand_id
1 'polypeptide(L)'
;MTEIFLNRRGINSIEVPDEVEVEPGSDLLLRIVNLGSPLHITLASQNSSAFTGFFHENLYVNGPEEFIIPIRENVYPGTFTVEVIAGYGARKAEFLVVVREPPAPECECAEGPAAPAPTPRSLRWGAFIPALLLIAAALVLYGLWLAYRVDLLNAAAFAALLLGVILAWLRQRS
;
A
#
# COMPACT_ATOMS: atom_id res chain seq x y z
N MET A 1 -19.11 10.86 -0.33
CA MET A 1 -18.95 10.29 -1.70
C MET A 1 -17.79 11.00 -2.34
N THR A 2 -16.84 10.26 -2.89
CA THR A 2 -15.58 10.79 -3.42
C THR A 2 -15.57 10.69 -4.94
N GLU A 3 -15.20 11.77 -5.63
CA GLU A 3 -15.22 11.81 -7.09
C GLU A 3 -13.83 11.65 -7.70
N ILE A 4 -13.73 10.86 -8.76
CA ILE A 4 -12.54 10.66 -9.58
C ILE A 4 -12.89 11.07 -11.00
N PHE A 5 -12.18 12.06 -11.55
CA PHE A 5 -12.43 12.52 -12.92
C PHE A 5 -11.40 11.94 -13.88
N LEU A 6 -11.89 11.33 -14.96
CA LEU A 6 -11.07 10.85 -16.06
C LEU A 6 -11.24 11.75 -17.28
N ASN A 7 -10.17 11.91 -18.04
CA ASN A 7 -10.13 12.69 -19.28
C ASN A 7 -10.52 14.18 -19.17
N ARG A 8 -10.57 14.73 -17.95
CA ARG A 8 -10.95 16.14 -17.72
C ARG A 8 -9.93 17.16 -18.26
N ARG A 9 -8.63 16.86 -18.16
CA ARG A 9 -7.52 17.74 -18.60
C ARG A 9 -6.81 17.24 -19.87
N GLY A 10 -7.20 16.08 -20.40
CA GLY A 10 -6.62 15.52 -21.61
C GLY A 10 -6.74 13.99 -21.65
N ILE A 11 -6.25 13.38 -22.72
CA ILE A 11 -6.36 11.93 -22.94
C ILE A 11 -5.66 11.16 -21.81
N ASN A 12 -6.39 10.24 -21.19
CA ASN A 12 -6.00 9.45 -20.03
C ASN A 12 -5.63 10.28 -18.79
N SER A 13 -6.02 11.56 -18.71
CA SER A 13 -5.78 12.36 -17.50
C SER A 13 -6.60 11.82 -16.34
N ILE A 14 -6.01 11.77 -15.15
CA ILE A 14 -6.66 11.30 -13.94
C ILE A 14 -6.61 12.46 -12.93
N GLU A 15 -7.77 12.84 -12.39
CA GLU A 15 -7.88 13.77 -11.26
C GLU A 15 -8.56 13.05 -10.10
N VAL A 16 -7.86 13.02 -8.98
CA VAL A 16 -8.28 12.43 -7.71
C VAL A 16 -8.24 13.52 -6.64
N PRO A 17 -8.99 13.38 -5.53
CA PRO A 17 -8.79 14.23 -4.35
C PRO A 17 -7.38 14.01 -3.77
N ASP A 18 -6.93 14.91 -2.90
CA ASP A 18 -5.68 14.69 -2.16
C ASP A 18 -5.91 13.70 -0.99
N GLU A 19 -7.00 13.90 -0.26
CA GLU A 19 -7.33 13.18 0.96
C GLU A 19 -8.84 12.89 1.07
N VAL A 20 -9.18 11.74 1.62
CA VAL A 20 -10.56 11.31 1.89
C VAL A 20 -10.64 10.70 3.27
N GLU A 21 -11.51 11.21 4.13
CA GLU A 21 -11.76 10.64 5.46
C GLU A 21 -12.88 9.61 5.41
N VAL A 22 -12.69 8.50 6.13
CA VAL A 22 -13.67 7.41 6.27
C VAL A 22 -13.67 6.85 7.68
N GLU A 23 -14.80 6.33 8.11
CA GLU A 23 -14.96 5.72 9.45
C GLU A 23 -14.72 4.20 9.39
N PRO A 24 -14.18 3.59 10.45
CA PRO A 24 -14.21 2.14 10.60
C PRO A 24 -15.63 1.58 10.44
N GLY A 25 -15.78 0.50 9.68
CA GLY A 25 -17.09 -0.12 9.44
C GLY A 25 -17.97 0.57 8.39
N SER A 26 -17.48 1.65 7.78
CA SER A 26 -18.18 2.35 6.70
C SER A 26 -17.70 1.92 5.31
N ASP A 27 -18.40 2.40 4.28
CA ASP A 27 -18.03 2.18 2.89
C ASP A 27 -17.41 3.43 2.27
N LEU A 28 -16.22 3.30 1.67
CA LEU A 28 -15.65 4.32 0.81
C LEU A 28 -16.29 4.21 -0.58
N LEU A 29 -17.22 5.13 -0.86
CA LEU A 29 -17.91 5.23 -2.15
C LEU A 29 -17.15 6.13 -3.12
N LEU A 30 -16.62 5.53 -4.19
CA LEU A 30 -15.94 6.22 -5.29
C LEU A 30 -16.90 6.38 -6.47
N ARG A 31 -17.05 7.62 -6.96
CA ARG A 31 -17.74 7.95 -8.20
C ARG A 31 -16.73 8.30 -9.27
N ILE A 32 -16.61 7.45 -10.27
CA ILE A 32 -15.69 7.62 -11.39
C ILE A 32 -16.46 8.28 -12.53
N VAL A 33 -16.02 9.45 -12.96
CA VAL A 33 -16.67 10.25 -14.00
C VAL A 33 -15.72 10.41 -15.18
N ASN A 34 -16.03 9.73 -16.28
CA ASN A 34 -15.29 9.89 -17.53
C ASN A 34 -15.87 11.03 -18.39
N LEU A 35 -15.03 12.01 -18.73
CA LEU A 35 -15.39 13.18 -19.55
C LEU A 35 -14.84 13.10 -21.00
N GLY A 36 -14.32 11.95 -21.42
CA GLY A 36 -13.71 11.75 -22.73
C GLY A 36 -14.05 10.39 -23.35
N SER A 37 -13.12 9.86 -24.13
CA SER A 37 -13.30 8.53 -24.73
C SER A 37 -13.34 7.43 -23.68
N PRO A 38 -14.07 6.33 -23.91
CA PRO A 38 -14.06 5.18 -23.01
C PRO A 38 -12.65 4.66 -22.79
N LEU A 39 -12.35 4.26 -21.56
CA LEU A 39 -11.02 3.75 -21.19
C LEU A 39 -11.10 2.69 -20.10
N HIS A 40 -10.08 1.85 -20.05
CA HIS A 40 -9.84 0.98 -18.92
C HIS A 40 -9.01 1.71 -17.85
N ILE A 41 -9.42 1.54 -16.60
CA ILE A 41 -8.63 1.94 -15.44
C ILE A 41 -8.37 0.75 -14.54
N THR A 42 -7.30 0.81 -13.76
CA THR A 42 -7.03 -0.11 -12.66
C THR A 42 -7.12 0.64 -11.35
N LEU A 43 -7.91 0.11 -10.41
CA LEU A 43 -7.93 0.55 -9.02
C LEU A 43 -7.16 -0.45 -8.17
N ALA A 44 -6.19 0.04 -7.40
CA ALA A 44 -5.36 -0.79 -6.55
C ALA A 44 -4.95 -0.07 -5.27
N SER A 45 -4.44 -0.82 -4.31
CA SER A 45 -3.81 -0.28 -3.12
C SER A 45 -2.67 -1.20 -2.67
N GLN A 46 -1.57 -0.60 -2.21
CA GLN A 46 -0.40 -1.33 -1.74
C GLN A 46 -0.42 -1.59 -0.22
N ASN A 47 -1.14 -0.77 0.55
CA ASN A 47 -1.10 -0.77 2.02
C ASN A 47 -2.49 -0.80 2.68
N SER A 48 -3.54 -1.14 1.93
CA SER A 48 -4.91 -1.21 2.47
C SER A 48 -5.23 -2.47 3.26
N SER A 49 -4.36 -3.47 3.29
CA SER A 49 -4.67 -4.79 3.88
C SER A 49 -5.05 -4.76 5.36
N ALA A 50 -4.65 -3.71 6.09
CA ALA A 50 -5.05 -3.49 7.47
C ALA A 50 -6.50 -2.99 7.58
N PHE A 51 -6.99 -2.24 6.59
CA PHE A 51 -8.25 -1.49 6.62
C PHE A 51 -9.37 -2.16 5.80
N THR A 52 -9.05 -2.77 4.66
CA THR A 52 -10.01 -3.40 3.74
C THR A 52 -9.44 -4.68 3.12
N GLY A 53 -10.25 -5.37 2.31
CA GLY A 53 -9.83 -6.49 1.48
C GLY A 53 -8.80 -6.08 0.43
N PHE A 54 -8.09 -7.08 -0.11
CA PHE A 54 -7.26 -6.84 -1.30
C PHE A 54 -8.17 -6.51 -2.48
N PHE A 55 -7.79 -5.49 -3.26
CA PHE A 55 -8.45 -5.15 -4.51
C PHE A 55 -7.41 -4.77 -5.56
N HIS A 56 -7.63 -5.24 -6.78
CA HIS A 56 -6.86 -4.89 -7.97
C HIS A 56 -7.79 -5.02 -9.18
N GLU A 57 -8.67 -4.05 -9.32
CA GLU A 57 -9.84 -4.14 -10.20
C GLU A 57 -9.61 -3.37 -11.49
N ASN A 58 -9.91 -4.02 -12.62
CA ASN A 58 -9.82 -3.41 -13.94
C ASN A 58 -11.22 -3.03 -14.43
N LEU A 59 -11.54 -1.74 -14.41
CA LEU A 59 -12.85 -1.21 -14.76
C LEU A 59 -12.86 -0.67 -16.19
N TYR A 60 -13.95 -0.89 -16.93
CA TYR A 60 -14.18 -0.29 -18.25
C TYR A 60 -15.17 0.86 -18.14
N VAL A 61 -14.66 2.09 -18.23
CA VAL A 61 -15.43 3.29 -17.88
C VAL A 61 -15.89 3.99 -19.16
N ASN A 62 -17.15 3.77 -19.53
CA ASN A 62 -17.85 4.43 -20.66
C ASN A 62 -18.81 5.54 -20.18
N GLY A 63 -18.95 5.74 -18.88
CA GLY A 63 -19.87 6.69 -18.27
C GLY A 63 -19.57 6.85 -16.79
N PRO A 64 -20.51 7.40 -15.98
CA PRO A 64 -20.37 7.38 -14.53
C PRO A 64 -20.40 5.95 -14.02
N GLU A 65 -19.42 5.60 -13.19
CA GLU A 65 -19.31 4.27 -12.58
C GLU A 65 -19.05 4.42 -11.09
N GLU A 66 -19.57 3.49 -10.29
CA GLU A 66 -19.42 3.50 -8.85
C GLU A 66 -18.59 2.31 -8.40
N PHE A 67 -17.67 2.55 -7.47
CA PHE A 67 -16.84 1.52 -6.88
C PHE A 67 -16.84 1.67 -5.36
N ILE A 68 -17.06 0.55 -4.66
CA ILE A 68 -17.21 0.53 -3.21
C ILE A 68 -16.01 -0.19 -2.60
N ILE A 69 -15.31 0.48 -1.67
CA ILE A 69 -14.25 -0.12 -0.87
C ILE A 69 -14.77 -0.26 0.57
N PRO A 70 -15.12 -1.47 1.03
CA PRO A 70 -15.65 -1.67 2.38
C PRO A 70 -14.53 -1.55 3.43
N ILE A 71 -14.71 -0.67 4.41
CA ILE A 71 -13.76 -0.51 5.52
C ILE A 71 -14.19 -1.44 6.66
N ARG A 72 -13.26 -2.21 7.20
CA ARG A 72 -13.54 -3.13 8.31
C ARG A 72 -13.94 -2.35 9.58
N GLU A 73 -14.80 -2.93 10.39
CA GLU A 73 -15.31 -2.32 11.64
C GLU A 73 -14.24 -2.15 12.72
N ASN A 74 -13.38 -3.16 12.92
CA ASN A 74 -12.42 -3.19 14.04
C ASN A 74 -11.00 -2.84 13.59
N VAL A 75 -10.81 -1.67 12.97
CA VAL A 75 -9.50 -1.21 12.50
C VAL A 75 -9.02 -0.01 13.29
N TYR A 76 -7.74 0.00 13.62
CA TYR A 76 -7.11 1.16 14.26
C TYR A 76 -7.10 2.37 13.31
N PRO A 77 -7.15 3.60 13.84
CA PRO A 77 -6.96 4.80 13.05
C PRO A 77 -5.62 4.76 12.31
N GLY A 78 -5.63 5.22 11.07
CA GLY A 78 -4.47 5.18 10.21
C GLY A 78 -4.78 5.60 8.79
N THR A 79 -3.86 5.31 7.88
CA THR A 79 -3.97 5.77 6.50
C THR A 79 -3.58 4.68 5.52
N PHE A 80 -4.25 4.66 4.37
CA PHE A 80 -3.85 3.86 3.21
C PHE A 80 -4.00 4.68 1.93
N THR A 81 -3.45 4.18 0.84
CA THR A 81 -3.46 4.88 -0.46
C THR A 81 -4.31 4.12 -1.45
N VAL A 82 -5.06 4.84 -2.27
CA VAL A 82 -5.77 4.27 -3.43
C VAL A 82 -5.11 4.80 -4.69
N GLU A 83 -4.67 3.88 -5.53
CA GLU A 83 -4.05 4.16 -6.82
C GLU A 83 -5.09 4.00 -7.94
N VAL A 84 -5.11 4.98 -8.83
CA VAL A 84 -5.90 4.97 -10.06
C VAL A 84 -4.92 5.00 -11.23
N ILE A 85 -4.95 3.98 -12.07
CA ILE A 85 -4.02 3.80 -13.18
C ILE A 85 -4.82 3.79 -14.49
N ALA A 86 -4.40 4.56 -15.48
CA ALA A 86 -5.05 4.66 -16.78
C ALA A 86 -4.04 4.60 -17.94
N GLY A 87 -4.55 4.36 -19.15
CA GLY A 87 -3.72 4.32 -20.36
C GLY A 87 -2.68 3.20 -20.33
N TYR A 88 -3.08 2.01 -19.87
CA TYR A 88 -2.20 0.83 -19.77
C TYR A 88 -0.94 1.05 -18.92
N GLY A 89 -1.08 1.80 -17.82
CA GLY A 89 0.04 2.10 -16.92
C GLY A 89 0.80 3.40 -17.24
N ALA A 90 0.46 4.10 -18.33
CA ALA A 90 1.12 5.35 -18.70
C ALA A 90 0.79 6.51 -17.77
N ARG A 91 -0.36 6.48 -17.09
CA ARG A 91 -0.82 7.50 -16.15
C ARG A 91 -1.20 6.85 -14.83
N LYS A 92 -0.73 7.44 -13.74
CA LYS A 92 -1.04 7.02 -12.37
C LYS A 92 -1.34 8.27 -11.54
N ALA A 93 -2.39 8.21 -10.75
CA ALA A 93 -2.68 9.15 -9.68
C ALA A 93 -3.02 8.37 -8.41
N GLU A 94 -2.79 8.98 -7.25
CA GLU A 94 -3.06 8.36 -5.96
C GLU A 94 -3.65 9.39 -5.00
N PHE A 95 -4.47 8.91 -4.07
CA PHE A 95 -5.03 9.73 -3.00
C PHE A 95 -4.95 9.02 -1.66
N LEU A 96 -4.88 9.81 -0.60
CA LEU A 96 -4.80 9.31 0.76
C LEU A 96 -6.20 9.03 1.31
N VAL A 97 -6.41 7.86 1.87
CA VAL A 97 -7.59 7.53 2.65
C VAL A 97 -7.21 7.51 4.11
N VAL A 98 -7.92 8.30 4.90
CA VAL A 98 -7.67 8.51 6.32
C VAL A 98 -8.80 7.90 7.10
N VAL A 99 -8.48 6.83 7.83
CA VAL A 99 -9.42 6.11 8.68
C VAL A 99 -9.36 6.73 10.07
N ARG A 100 -10.43 7.43 10.47
CA ARG A 100 -10.56 8.07 11.78
C ARG A 100 -11.87 7.63 12.44
N GLU A 101 -11.82 7.38 13.74
CA GLU A 101 -13.04 7.25 14.53
C GLU A 101 -13.71 8.63 14.61
N PRO A 102 -15.05 8.71 14.49
CA PRO A 102 -15.74 9.97 14.70
C PRO A 102 -15.42 10.51 16.09
N PRO A 103 -15.19 11.82 16.26
CA PRO A 103 -14.98 12.40 17.57
C PRO A 103 -16.19 12.06 18.44
N ALA A 104 -15.95 11.44 19.60
CA ALA A 104 -17.00 11.26 20.60
C ALA A 104 -17.67 12.63 20.87
N PRO A 105 -19.02 12.69 21.00
CA PRO A 105 -19.70 13.95 21.25
C PRO A 105 -19.06 14.65 22.45
N GLU A 106 -18.72 15.92 22.28
CA GLU A 106 -17.98 16.73 23.24
C GLU A 106 -18.66 16.67 24.61
N CYS A 107 -18.12 15.84 25.50
CA CYS A 107 -18.30 16.04 26.93
C CYS A 107 -17.45 17.25 27.30
N GLU A 108 -18.08 18.38 27.61
CA GLU A 108 -17.46 19.50 28.30
C GLU A 108 -16.79 18.98 29.59
N CYS A 109 -15.47 18.75 29.56
CA CYS A 109 -14.68 18.48 30.76
C CYS A 109 -13.21 18.83 30.50
N ALA A 110 -12.85 20.04 30.95
CA ALA A 110 -11.58 20.47 31.53
C ALA A 110 -10.25 20.21 30.79
N GLU A 111 -9.45 21.28 30.66
CA GLU A 111 -8.04 21.26 30.28
C GLU A 111 -7.24 20.13 30.96
N GLY A 112 -6.86 19.13 30.17
CA GLY A 112 -5.84 18.13 30.49
C GLY A 112 -4.52 18.47 29.79
N PRO A 113 -3.36 18.08 30.36
CA PRO A 113 -2.06 18.64 29.98
C PRO A 113 -1.61 18.20 28.57
N ALA A 114 -0.81 19.06 27.94
CA ALA A 114 -0.32 18.96 26.58
C ALA A 114 0.16 17.54 26.17
N ALA A 115 -0.32 17.09 25.01
CA ALA A 115 0.13 15.85 24.37
C ALA A 115 1.65 15.87 24.12
N PRO A 116 2.37 14.77 24.41
CA PRO A 116 3.80 14.71 24.16
C PRO A 116 4.09 14.70 22.66
N ALA A 117 5.18 15.39 22.28
CA ALA A 117 5.64 15.47 20.90
C ALA A 117 5.91 14.08 20.29
N PRO A 118 5.69 13.88 18.97
CA PRO A 118 5.97 12.62 18.31
C PRO A 118 7.46 12.29 18.44
N THR A 119 7.74 11.12 19.02
CA THR A 119 9.09 10.58 19.08
C THR A 119 9.54 10.17 17.68
N PRO A 120 10.77 10.49 17.25
CA PRO A 120 11.28 9.99 15.98
C PRO A 120 11.40 8.47 16.04
N ARG A 121 10.65 7.77 15.17
CA ARG A 121 10.84 6.33 14.91
C ARG A 121 12.26 6.16 14.38
N SER A 122 13.16 5.72 15.25
CA SER A 122 14.49 5.28 14.85
C SER A 122 14.32 4.14 13.84
N LEU A 123 14.96 4.27 12.67
CA LEU A 123 15.11 3.17 11.73
C LEU A 123 15.83 2.05 12.49
N ARG A 124 15.11 1.01 12.88
CA ARG A 124 15.68 -0.18 13.53
C ARG A 124 16.50 -0.96 12.49
N TRP A 125 17.71 -0.49 12.19
CA TRP A 125 18.70 -1.18 11.36
C TRP A 125 18.95 -2.63 11.83
N GLY A 126 18.76 -2.90 13.12
CA GLY A 126 18.81 -4.24 13.71
C GLY A 126 17.85 -5.26 13.06
N ALA A 127 16.76 -4.81 12.44
CA ALA A 127 15.78 -5.68 11.79
C ALA A 127 16.28 -6.30 10.47
N PHE A 128 17.27 -5.69 9.81
CA PHE A 128 17.80 -6.17 8.52
C PHE A 128 19.06 -7.03 8.66
N ILE A 129 19.67 -7.08 9.85
CA ILE A 129 20.92 -7.82 10.11
C ILE A 129 20.85 -9.30 9.69
N PRO A 130 19.82 -10.10 10.04
CA PRO A 130 19.83 -11.52 9.69
C PRO A 130 19.61 -11.79 8.20
N ALA A 131 18.81 -10.95 7.50
CA ALA A 131 18.64 -11.05 6.06
C ALA A 131 19.95 -10.72 5.33
N LEU A 132 20.66 -9.67 5.78
CA LEU A 132 21.94 -9.27 5.22
C LEU A 132 23.02 -10.35 5.44
N LEU A 133 23.04 -11.01 6.59
CA LEU A 133 23.94 -12.14 6.86
C LEU A 133 23.70 -13.31 5.91
N LEU A 134 22.45 -13.62 5.59
CA LEU A 134 22.11 -14.69 4.65
C LEU A 134 22.51 -14.34 3.21
N ILE A 135 22.36 -13.09 2.81
CA ILE A 135 22.86 -12.59 1.51
C ILE A 135 24.38 -12.72 1.44
N ALA A 136 25.09 -12.28 2.48
CA ALA A 136 26.54 -12.38 2.54
C ALA A 136 27.02 -13.84 2.49
N ALA A 137 26.38 -14.74 3.25
CA ALA A 137 26.69 -16.17 3.23
C ALA A 137 26.46 -16.79 1.84
N ALA A 138 25.36 -16.42 1.17
CA ALA A 138 25.08 -16.90 -0.17
C ALA A 138 26.12 -16.45 -1.20
N LEU A 139 26.58 -15.20 -1.13
CA LEU A 139 27.64 -14.69 -2.02
C LEU A 139 28.96 -15.44 -1.82
N VAL A 140 29.32 -15.74 -0.57
CA VAL A 140 30.52 -16.54 -0.25
C VAL A 140 30.40 -17.96 -0.80
N LEU A 141 29.26 -18.62 -0.57
CA LEU A 141 28.99 -19.97 -1.06
C LEU A 141 29.00 -20.04 -2.59
N TYR A 142 28.43 -19.04 -3.25
CA TYR A 142 28.42 -18.94 -4.70
C TYR A 142 29.82 -18.69 -5.28
N GLY A 143 30.62 -17.82 -4.64
CA GLY A 143 32.02 -17.62 -4.99
C GLY A 143 32.86 -18.88 -4.84
N LEU A 144 32.64 -19.64 -3.76
CA LEU A 144 33.27 -20.95 -3.54
C LEU A 144 32.84 -21.97 -4.62
N TRP A 145 31.57 -21.99 -5.01
CA TRP A 145 31.13 -22.81 -6.14
C TRP A 145 31.86 -22.42 -7.44
N LEU A 146 32.05 -21.13 -7.70
CA LEU A 146 32.74 -20.68 -8.91
C LEU A 146 34.18 -21.20 -8.98
N ALA A 147 34.86 -21.29 -7.83
CA ALA A 147 36.22 -21.78 -7.69
C ALA A 147 36.33 -23.31 -7.74
N TYR A 148 35.47 -24.01 -6.99
CA TYR A 148 35.59 -25.46 -6.78
C TYR A 148 34.64 -26.31 -7.64
N ARG A 149 33.65 -25.69 -8.29
CA ARG A 149 32.63 -26.32 -9.13
C ARG A 149 31.84 -27.45 -8.45
N VAL A 150 31.67 -27.36 -7.13
CA VAL A 150 30.91 -28.34 -6.34
C VAL A 150 29.43 -27.91 -6.27
N ASP A 151 28.55 -28.63 -6.97
CA ASP A 151 27.13 -28.23 -7.11
C ASP A 151 26.38 -28.06 -5.79
N LEU A 152 26.79 -28.77 -4.74
CA LEU A 152 26.24 -28.60 -3.39
C LEU A 152 26.39 -27.16 -2.88
N LEU A 153 27.48 -26.47 -3.21
CA LEU A 153 27.71 -25.08 -2.81
C LEU A 153 26.75 -24.12 -3.51
N ASN A 154 26.45 -24.37 -4.79
CA ASN A 154 25.46 -23.59 -5.53
C ASN A 154 24.05 -23.79 -4.97
N ALA A 155 23.67 -25.04 -4.69
CA ALA A 155 22.39 -25.36 -4.06
C ALA A 155 22.27 -24.70 -2.67
N ALA A 156 23.33 -24.73 -1.87
CA ALA A 156 23.38 -24.07 -0.56
C ALA A 156 23.29 -22.55 -0.67
N ALA A 157 23.98 -21.93 -1.64
CA ALA A 157 23.90 -20.49 -1.91
C ALA A 157 22.47 -20.06 -2.27
N PHE A 158 21.81 -20.83 -3.14
CA PHE A 158 20.42 -20.59 -3.53
C PHE A 158 19.47 -20.70 -2.32
N ALA A 159 19.60 -21.76 -1.51
CA ALA A 159 18.79 -21.95 -0.32
C ALA A 159 18.97 -20.80 0.70
N ALA A 160 20.21 -20.33 0.89
CA ALA A 160 20.52 -19.20 1.76
C ALA A 160 19.86 -17.89 1.29
N LEU A 161 19.90 -17.60 -0.02
CA LEU A 161 19.19 -16.43 -0.59
C LEU A 161 17.68 -16.53 -0.38
N LEU A 162 17.11 -17.70 -0.69
CA LEU A 162 15.68 -17.92 -0.57
C LEU A 162 15.20 -17.72 0.88
N LEU A 163 15.93 -18.28 1.84
CA LEU A 163 15.67 -18.07 3.27
C LEU A 163 15.81 -16.59 3.68
N GLY A 164 16.80 -15.89 3.15
CA GLY A 164 16.98 -14.45 3.39
C GLY A 164 15.78 -13.63 2.94
N VAL A 165 15.25 -13.92 1.74
CA VAL A 165 14.05 -13.27 1.20
C VAL A 165 12.82 -13.59 2.04
N ILE A 166 12.60 -14.87 2.38
CA ILE A 166 11.45 -15.29 3.20
C ILE A 166 11.48 -14.61 4.58
N LEU A 167 12.65 -14.56 5.23
CA LEU A 167 12.80 -13.92 6.55
C LEU A 167 12.59 -12.40 6.47
N ALA A 168 13.10 -11.75 5.42
CA ALA A 168 12.84 -10.32 5.19
C ALA A 168 11.34 -10.06 4.99
N TRP A 169 10.66 -10.90 4.21
CA TRP A 169 9.22 -10.80 3.95
C TRP A 169 8.37 -11.01 5.20
N LEU A 170 8.63 -12.08 5.99
CA LEU A 170 7.91 -12.36 7.23
C LEU A 170 8.06 -11.21 8.25
N ARG A 171 9.25 -10.59 8.30
CA ARG A 171 9.52 -9.45 9.20
C ARG A 171 8.85 -8.15 8.76
N GLN A 172 8.58 -7.95 7.48
CA GLN A 172 7.80 -6.79 7.02
C GLN A 172 6.31 -6.90 7.40
N ARG A 173 5.82 -8.12 7.65
CA ARG A 173 4.41 -8.40 7.96
C ARG A 173 4.08 -8.38 9.45
N SER A 174 5.09 -8.41 10.33
CA SER A 174 4.94 -8.41 11.80
C SER A 174 5.15 -7.02 12.38
#